data_AF-A0A2V7RG41-F1
#
_entry.id   AF-A0A2V7RG41-F1
#
_cell.length_a   1.000
_cell.length_b   1.000
_cell.length_c   1.000
_cell.angle_alpha   90.00
_cell.angle_beta   90.00
_cell.angle_gamma   90.00
#
_symmetry.space_group_name_H-M   'P 1'
#
loop_
_entity.id
_entity.type
_entity.pdbx_description
1 polymer ?
#
loop_
_entity_poly.entity_id
_entity_poly.type
_entity_poly.pdbx_seq_one_letter_code
_entity_poly.pdbx_strand_id
1 'polypeptide(L)'
;MNRTALLSLTLLAACGPSATRRRADVEECSKVHEQAQLIALCLMSDHKWPEAEANAAGRARESELIGIRAAHEDSLWSVAAQRHRQEIRQCPGRWRDMAACLEAAGWPAARAQRAGDSAWTADSAEHRRQIGSCLTRERTANIAACLQLYYGWSPERGLRANDSVRAAQGR
;
A
#
# COMPACT_ATOMS: atom_id res chain seq x y z
N MET A 1 0.65 69.58 -31.54
CA MET A 1 -0.01 68.55 -30.70
C MET A 1 0.59 67.21 -31.09
N ASN A 2 1.47 66.63 -30.27
CA ASN A 2 1.99 65.26 -30.40
C ASN A 2 2.80 64.94 -29.15
N ARG A 3 2.30 64.11 -28.23
CA ARG A 3 3.08 63.55 -27.11
C ARG A 3 2.63 62.12 -26.81
N THR A 4 3.33 61.18 -27.45
CA THR A 4 3.84 59.92 -26.88
C THR A 4 3.23 59.45 -25.57
N ALA A 5 2.38 58.41 -25.65
CA ALA A 5 2.00 57.58 -24.51
C ALA A 5 3.09 56.52 -24.27
N LEU A 6 3.87 56.69 -23.21
CA LEU A 6 4.80 55.69 -22.68
C LEU A 6 4.01 54.65 -21.87
N LEU A 7 3.76 53.50 -22.49
CA LEU A 7 3.31 52.28 -21.81
C LEU A 7 4.44 51.78 -20.90
N SER A 8 4.30 52.06 -19.61
CA SER A 8 5.20 51.55 -18.58
C SER A 8 4.81 50.11 -18.25
N LEU A 9 5.55 49.13 -18.78
CA LEU A 9 5.52 47.75 -18.28
C LEU A 9 6.24 47.69 -16.93
N THR A 10 5.49 47.72 -15.84
CA THR A 10 5.99 47.37 -14.51
C THR A 10 6.09 45.84 -14.39
N LEU A 11 7.27 45.29 -14.70
CA LEU A 11 7.65 43.96 -14.22
C LEU A 11 7.78 44.02 -12.70
N LEU A 12 6.79 43.49 -11.99
CA LEU A 12 6.89 43.17 -10.57
C LEU A 12 7.96 42.09 -10.40
N ALA A 13 9.20 42.51 -10.10
CA ALA A 13 10.20 41.64 -9.53
C ALA A 13 9.69 41.20 -8.14
N ALA A 14 9.12 39.99 -8.07
CA ALA A 14 8.84 39.36 -6.79
C ALA A 14 10.18 39.09 -6.09
N CYS A 15 10.54 39.94 -5.11
CA CYS A 15 11.71 39.79 -4.26
C CYS A 15 11.50 38.63 -3.27
N GLY A 16 11.48 37.40 -3.77
CA GLY A 16 11.49 36.17 -2.97
C GLY A 16 12.60 35.23 -3.46
N PRO A 17 13.05 34.27 -2.64
CA PRO A 17 13.92 33.20 -3.11
C PRO A 17 13.25 32.50 -4.30
N SER A 18 14.00 32.28 -5.39
CA SER A 18 13.46 31.54 -6.53
C SER A 18 13.04 30.13 -6.11
N ALA A 19 12.05 29.55 -6.79
CA ALA A 19 11.61 28.18 -6.52
C ALA A 19 12.78 27.18 -6.52
N THR A 20 13.79 27.43 -7.36
CA THR A 20 15.03 26.65 -7.42
C THR A 20 15.85 26.74 -6.14
N ARG A 21 16.03 27.96 -5.57
CA ARG A 21 16.74 28.12 -4.29
C ARG A 21 15.98 27.43 -3.17
N ARG A 22 14.65 27.58 -3.15
CA ARG A 22 13.82 26.93 -2.14
C ARG A 22 13.94 25.40 -2.18
N ARG A 23 13.98 24.83 -3.38
CA ARG A 23 14.21 23.40 -3.57
C ARG A 23 15.59 22.97 -3.06
N ALA A 24 16.63 23.75 -3.34
CA ALA A 24 17.99 23.47 -2.87
C ALA A 24 18.07 23.46 -1.33
N ASP A 25 17.43 24.42 -0.65
CA ASP A 25 17.38 24.46 0.81
C ASP A 25 16.73 23.18 1.39
N VAL A 26 15.61 22.74 0.80
CA VAL A 26 14.91 21.51 1.21
C VAL A 26 15.78 20.27 0.95
N GLU A 27 16.45 20.21 -0.19
CA GLU A 27 17.37 19.12 -0.54
C GLU A 27 18.57 19.07 0.43
N GLU A 28 19.13 20.22 0.81
CA GLU A 28 20.23 20.32 1.77
C GLU A 28 19.81 19.85 3.17
N CYS A 29 18.74 20.41 3.72
CA CYS A 29 18.22 20.02 5.02
C CYS A 29 17.82 18.53 5.08
N SER A 30 17.37 17.96 3.96
CA SER A 30 16.98 16.55 3.88
C SER A 30 18.13 15.56 3.69
N LYS A 31 19.38 16.03 3.51
CA LYS A 31 20.55 15.14 3.53
C LYS A 31 20.84 14.59 4.92
N VAL A 32 20.49 15.34 5.96
CA VAL A 32 20.77 15.02 7.36
C VAL A 32 19.51 14.54 8.08
N HIS A 33 18.35 15.05 7.68
CA HIS A 33 17.09 14.81 8.36
C HIS A 33 16.04 14.22 7.43
N GLU A 34 15.39 13.14 7.86
CA GLU A 34 14.26 12.56 7.13
C GLU A 34 12.90 12.96 7.72
N GLN A 35 12.86 13.38 8.98
CA GLN A 35 11.60 13.72 9.67
C GLN A 35 11.17 15.16 9.36
N ALA A 36 9.88 15.34 9.10
CA ALA A 36 9.31 16.64 8.70
C ALA A 36 9.67 17.78 9.65
N GLN A 37 9.59 17.58 10.98
CA GLN A 37 9.89 18.61 11.95
C GLN A 37 11.35 19.03 11.98
N LEU A 38 12.28 18.10 11.71
CA LEU A 38 13.72 18.40 11.70
C LEU A 38 14.13 19.09 10.39
N ILE A 39 13.54 18.69 9.27
CA ILE A 39 13.70 19.40 8.00
C ILE A 39 13.16 20.83 8.14
N ALA A 40 11.97 21.01 8.72
CA ALA A 40 11.39 22.33 8.95
C ALA A 40 12.26 23.18 9.89
N LEU A 41 12.80 22.59 10.96
CA LEU A 41 13.70 23.28 11.88
C LEU A 41 14.96 23.78 11.17
N CYS A 42 15.60 22.96 10.34
CA CYS A 42 16.74 23.36 9.51
C CYS A 42 16.36 24.52 8.57
N LEU A 43 15.21 24.43 7.88
CA LEU A 43 14.75 25.49 6.99
C LEU A 43 14.51 26.83 7.71
N MET A 44 13.97 26.81 8.94
CA MET A 44 13.77 28.00 9.75
C MET A 44 15.09 28.57 10.29
N SER A 45 15.93 27.71 10.85
CA SER A 45 17.16 28.10 11.55
C SER A 45 18.27 28.52 10.58
N ASP A 46 18.50 27.75 9.52
CA ASP A 46 19.65 27.93 8.63
C ASP A 46 19.29 28.74 7.37
N HIS A 47 18.08 28.52 6.83
CA HIS A 47 17.64 29.15 5.58
C HIS A 47 16.62 30.29 5.79
N LYS A 48 16.25 30.60 7.04
CA LYS A 48 15.36 31.70 7.45
C LYS A 48 13.96 31.65 6.81
N TRP A 49 13.46 30.45 6.54
CA TRP A 49 12.10 30.29 6.04
C TRP A 49 11.06 30.67 7.10
N PRO A 50 9.92 31.27 6.71
CA PRO A 50 8.79 31.44 7.61
C PRO A 50 8.28 30.08 8.11
N GLU A 51 7.89 30.00 9.39
CA GLU A 51 7.52 28.75 10.06
C GLU A 51 6.45 27.94 9.29
N ALA A 52 5.38 28.59 8.85
CA ALA A 52 4.30 27.92 8.11
C ALA A 52 4.81 27.27 6.81
N GLU A 53 5.71 27.96 6.10
CA GLU A 53 6.28 27.50 4.83
C GLU A 53 7.32 26.39 5.05
N ALA A 54 8.15 26.51 6.09
CA ALA A 54 9.11 25.48 6.49
C ALA A 54 8.40 24.19 6.91
N ASN A 55 7.33 24.29 7.71
CA ASN A 55 6.53 23.15 8.14
C ASN A 55 5.82 22.47 6.96
N ALA A 56 5.29 23.24 6.01
CA ALA A 56 4.69 22.68 4.80
C ALA A 56 5.74 21.96 3.94
N ALA A 57 6.91 22.57 3.72
CA ALA A 57 7.99 21.97 2.95
C ALA A 57 8.57 20.71 3.62
N GLY A 58 8.73 20.71 4.94
CA GLY A 58 9.19 19.55 5.70
C GLY A 58 8.26 18.35 5.55
N ARG A 59 6.95 18.54 5.67
CA ARG A 59 5.95 17.47 5.46
C ARG A 59 5.93 16.95 4.02
N ALA A 60 6.01 17.86 3.05
CA ALA A 60 6.07 17.49 1.64
C ALA A 60 7.31 16.64 1.35
N ARG A 61 8.46 17.03 1.89
CA ARG A 61 9.72 16.32 1.69
C ARG A 61 9.75 14.97 2.39
N GLU A 62 9.28 14.87 3.63
CA GLU A 62 9.14 13.59 4.33
C GLU A 62 8.26 12.61 3.54
N SER A 63 7.12 13.10 3.02
CA SER A 63 6.23 12.29 2.18
C SER A 63 6.92 11.79 0.91
N GLU A 64 7.72 12.64 0.27
CA GLU A 64 8.53 12.26 -0.90
C GLU A 64 9.57 11.20 -0.55
N LEU A 65 10.30 11.35 0.55
CA LEU A 65 11.32 10.41 1.01
C LEU A 65 10.70 9.04 1.35
N ILE A 66 9.53 9.03 1.99
CA ILE A 66 8.75 7.81 2.23
C ILE A 66 8.40 7.14 0.90
N GLY A 67 7.96 7.91 -0.09
CA GLY A 67 7.66 7.41 -1.44
C GLY A 67 8.88 6.80 -2.14
N ILE A 68 10.04 7.46 -2.06
CA ILE A 68 11.31 6.97 -2.63
C ILE A 68 11.72 5.65 -1.96
N ARG A 69 11.62 5.57 -0.63
CA ARG A 69 11.94 4.35 0.13
C ARG A 69 11.02 3.20 -0.28
N ALA A 70 9.70 3.44 -0.34
CA ALA A 70 8.73 2.45 -0.77
C ALA A 70 9.01 1.95 -2.20
N ALA A 71 9.33 2.85 -3.13
CA ALA A 71 9.70 2.50 -4.50
C ALA A 71 10.98 1.65 -4.56
N HIS A 72 11.97 1.97 -3.74
CA HIS A 72 13.20 1.18 -3.63
C HIS A 72 12.93 -0.23 -3.06
N GLU A 73 12.13 -0.33 -2.00
CA GLU A 73 11.70 -1.62 -1.43
C GLU A 73 10.92 -2.46 -2.43
N ASP A 74 10.03 -1.85 -3.21
CA ASP A 74 9.29 -2.51 -4.30
C ASP A 74 10.21 -2.98 -5.42
N SER A 75 11.21 -2.18 -5.79
CA SER A 75 12.21 -2.57 -6.79
C SER A 75 13.00 -3.79 -6.32
N LEU A 76 13.55 -3.76 -5.10
CA LEU A 76 14.25 -4.90 -4.51
C LEU A 76 13.37 -6.14 -4.43
N TRP A 77 12.09 -5.97 -4.07
CA TRP A 77 11.12 -7.06 -4.07
C TRP A 77 10.91 -7.66 -5.47
N SER A 78 10.86 -6.82 -6.51
CA SER A 78 10.65 -7.25 -7.88
C SER A 78 11.83 -8.05 -8.46
N VAL A 79 13.07 -7.75 -8.03
CA VAL A 79 14.28 -8.48 -8.46
C VAL A 79 14.18 -9.97 -8.09
N ALA A 80 13.59 -10.29 -6.93
CA ALA A 80 13.38 -11.65 -6.47
C ALA A 80 12.06 -12.29 -6.98
N ALA A 81 11.37 -11.71 -7.97
CA ALA A 81 10.05 -12.18 -8.41
C ALA A 81 10.00 -13.65 -8.85
N GLN A 82 11.05 -14.16 -9.50
CA GLN A 82 11.16 -15.58 -9.88
C GLN A 82 11.15 -16.50 -8.65
N ARG A 83 11.93 -16.15 -7.61
CA ARG A 83 11.98 -16.85 -6.33
C ARG A 83 10.62 -16.76 -5.62
N HIS A 84 10.03 -15.58 -5.56
CA HIS A 84 8.70 -15.39 -4.95
C HIS A 84 7.62 -16.28 -5.59
N ARG A 85 7.65 -16.46 -6.93
CA ARG A 85 6.75 -17.39 -7.62
C ARG A 85 6.99 -18.85 -7.24
N GLN A 86 8.24 -19.23 -6.98
CA GLN A 86 8.56 -20.58 -6.50
C GLN A 86 8.05 -20.80 -5.08
N GLU A 87 8.23 -19.84 -4.18
CA GLU A 87 7.75 -19.89 -2.80
C GLU A 87 6.24 -20.01 -2.72
N ILE A 88 5.50 -19.23 -3.53
CA ILE A 88 4.03 -19.38 -3.67
C ILE A 88 3.65 -20.80 -4.07
N ARG A 89 4.41 -21.45 -4.96
CA ARG A 89 4.14 -22.84 -5.39
C ARG A 89 4.51 -23.88 -4.34
N GLN A 90 5.48 -23.58 -3.46
CA GLN A 90 5.97 -24.47 -2.41
C GLN A 90 5.12 -24.39 -1.15
N CYS A 91 4.43 -23.27 -0.93
CA CYS A 91 3.46 -23.17 0.14
C CYS A 91 2.34 -24.20 -0.04
N PRO A 92 1.89 -24.85 1.06
CA PRO A 92 0.90 -25.90 0.99
C PRO A 92 -0.31 -25.36 0.24
N GLY A 93 -0.65 -26.04 -0.86
CA GLY A 93 -1.49 -25.47 -1.91
C GLY A 93 -2.83 -24.96 -1.40
N ARG A 94 -3.36 -23.94 -2.07
CA ARG A 94 -4.73 -23.36 -2.20
C ARG A 94 -5.66 -23.26 -0.97
N TRP A 95 -5.59 -24.18 -0.01
CA TRP A 95 -6.55 -24.41 1.07
C TRP A 95 -5.96 -24.23 2.46
N ARG A 96 -4.65 -24.47 2.63
CA ARG A 96 -3.94 -24.14 3.87
C ARG A 96 -3.56 -22.67 3.90
N ASP A 97 -3.25 -22.17 5.09
CA ASP A 97 -2.90 -20.77 5.29
C ASP A 97 -1.61 -20.38 4.55
N MET A 98 -1.80 -19.90 3.32
CA MET A 98 -0.70 -19.46 2.46
C MET A 98 -0.03 -18.20 3.00
N ALA A 99 -0.76 -17.33 3.71
CA ALA A 99 -0.16 -16.15 4.32
C ALA A 99 0.84 -16.59 5.40
N ALA A 100 0.42 -17.47 6.32
CA ALA A 100 1.31 -18.02 7.34
C ALA A 100 2.53 -18.74 6.76
N CYS A 101 2.36 -19.49 5.67
CA CYS A 101 3.50 -20.13 5.00
C CYS A 101 4.49 -19.13 4.39
N LEU A 102 3.98 -18.10 3.69
CA LEU A 102 4.83 -17.09 3.08
C LEU A 102 5.55 -16.24 4.14
N GLU A 103 4.89 -15.94 5.26
CA GLU A 103 5.52 -15.28 6.41
C GLU A 103 6.66 -16.13 6.99
N ALA A 104 6.47 -17.45 7.13
CA ALA A 104 7.53 -18.36 7.54
C ALA A 104 8.70 -18.42 6.53
N ALA A 105 8.44 -18.12 5.25
CA ALA A 105 9.46 -17.95 4.21
C ALA A 105 10.12 -16.55 4.19
N GLY A 106 9.77 -15.68 5.15
CA GLY A 106 10.34 -14.35 5.31
C GLY A 106 9.63 -13.24 4.54
N TRP A 107 8.42 -13.48 4.03
CA TRP A 107 7.64 -12.44 3.38
C TRP A 107 7.15 -11.39 4.39
N PRO A 108 7.15 -10.09 4.04
CA PRO A 108 6.44 -9.09 4.84
C PRO A 108 4.96 -9.46 4.94
N ALA A 109 4.39 -9.40 6.16
CA ALA A 109 3.01 -9.82 6.44
C ALA A 109 1.98 -9.25 5.44
N ALA A 110 2.06 -7.95 5.13
CA ALA A 110 1.16 -7.32 4.17
C ALA A 110 1.26 -7.90 2.74
N ARG A 111 2.46 -8.34 2.32
CA ARG A 111 2.65 -9.00 1.01
C ARG A 111 2.18 -10.45 1.04
N ALA A 112 2.46 -11.18 2.13
CA ALA A 112 2.01 -12.54 2.34
C ALA A 112 0.47 -12.64 2.32
N GLN A 113 -0.21 -11.75 3.05
CA GLN A 113 -1.66 -11.64 3.06
C GLN A 113 -2.23 -11.36 1.67
N ARG A 114 -1.67 -10.38 0.94
CA ARG A 114 -2.11 -10.07 -0.43
C ARG A 114 -1.95 -11.25 -1.38
N ALA A 115 -0.84 -11.98 -1.29
CA ALA A 115 -0.65 -13.19 -2.08
C ALA A 115 -1.68 -14.26 -1.71
N GLY A 116 -1.90 -14.48 -0.41
CA GLY A 116 -2.94 -15.32 0.17
C GLY A 116 -4.32 -15.07 -0.44
N ASP A 117 -4.75 -13.82 -0.37
CA ASP A 117 -6.07 -13.40 -0.86
C ASP A 117 -6.18 -13.43 -2.39
N SER A 118 -5.09 -13.16 -3.10
CA SER A 118 -5.06 -13.26 -4.57
C SER A 118 -5.25 -14.69 -5.05
N ALA A 119 -4.54 -15.65 -4.43
CA ALA A 119 -4.69 -17.07 -4.78
C ALA A 119 -6.08 -17.59 -4.39
N TRP A 120 -6.57 -17.21 -3.22
CA TRP A 120 -7.95 -17.51 -2.82
C TRP A 120 -8.95 -17.00 -3.87
N THR A 121 -8.82 -15.74 -4.29
CA THR A 121 -9.75 -15.17 -5.27
C THR A 121 -9.69 -15.88 -6.63
N ALA A 122 -8.48 -16.28 -7.06
CA ALA A 122 -8.28 -17.04 -8.30
C ALA A 122 -9.06 -18.37 -8.33
N ASP A 123 -9.29 -18.99 -7.16
CA ASP A 123 -9.98 -20.28 -7.02
C ASP A 123 -11.49 -20.16 -6.74
N SER A 124 -12.08 -18.97 -6.92
CA SER A 124 -13.51 -18.71 -6.68
C SER A 124 -14.49 -19.66 -7.38
N ALA A 125 -14.16 -20.17 -8.56
CA ALA A 125 -15.00 -21.15 -9.27
C ALA A 125 -14.99 -22.51 -8.55
N GLU A 126 -13.83 -22.93 -8.05
CA GLU A 126 -13.69 -24.15 -7.27
C GLU A 126 -14.38 -24.01 -5.91
N HIS A 127 -14.26 -22.84 -5.26
CA HIS A 127 -14.97 -22.56 -4.00
C HIS A 127 -16.47 -22.77 -4.12
N ARG A 128 -17.07 -22.28 -5.22
CA ARG A 128 -18.50 -22.46 -5.48
C ARG A 128 -18.88 -23.94 -5.67
N ARG A 129 -18.04 -24.74 -6.33
CA ARG A 129 -18.26 -26.19 -6.48
C ARG A 129 -18.22 -26.90 -5.13
N GLN A 130 -17.24 -26.58 -4.28
CA GLN A 130 -17.08 -27.17 -2.95
C GLN A 130 -18.25 -26.81 -2.03
N ILE A 131 -18.67 -25.54 -2.03
CA ILE A 131 -19.87 -25.09 -1.32
C ILE A 131 -21.10 -25.89 -1.79
N GLY A 132 -21.32 -26.01 -3.10
CA GLY A 132 -22.45 -26.81 -3.65
C GLY A 132 -22.39 -28.29 -3.25
N SER A 133 -21.19 -28.88 -3.24
CA SER A 133 -20.97 -30.24 -2.77
C SER A 133 -21.30 -30.40 -1.28
N CYS A 134 -20.83 -29.49 -0.43
CA CYS A 134 -21.14 -29.50 1.00
C CYS A 134 -22.64 -29.27 1.27
N LEU A 135 -23.32 -28.43 0.48
CA LEU A 135 -24.77 -28.24 0.61
C LEU A 135 -25.57 -29.50 0.26
N THR A 136 -25.07 -30.31 -0.66
CA THR A 136 -25.71 -31.59 -1.01
C THR A 136 -25.50 -32.65 0.06
N ARG A 137 -24.35 -32.60 0.76
CA ARG A 137 -23.99 -33.54 1.84
C ARG A 137 -24.65 -33.20 3.17
N GLU A 138 -24.59 -31.93 3.55
CA GLU A 138 -25.05 -31.44 4.85
C GLU A 138 -26.52 -31.04 4.79
N ARG A 139 -27.39 -31.86 5.37
CA ARG A 139 -28.83 -31.57 5.44
C ARG A 139 -29.18 -30.36 6.33
N THR A 140 -28.25 -29.92 7.18
CA THR A 140 -28.48 -28.89 8.22
C THR A 140 -27.87 -27.52 7.91
N ALA A 141 -27.47 -27.27 6.66
CA ALA A 141 -26.91 -25.99 6.17
C ALA A 141 -25.62 -25.50 6.86
N ASN A 142 -25.10 -26.21 7.88
CA ASN A 142 -23.80 -25.90 8.49
C ASN A 142 -22.66 -26.49 7.66
N ILE A 143 -22.30 -25.81 6.57
CA ILE A 143 -21.27 -26.28 5.65
C ILE A 143 -19.83 -26.01 6.14
N ALA A 144 -19.65 -25.24 7.22
CA ALA A 144 -18.33 -24.83 7.69
C ALA A 144 -17.45 -26.04 8.06
N ALA A 145 -18.00 -27.02 8.77
CA ALA A 145 -17.28 -28.23 9.15
C ALA A 145 -16.93 -29.08 7.92
N CYS A 146 -17.85 -29.23 6.97
CA CYS A 146 -17.59 -29.93 5.71
C CYS A 146 -16.45 -29.27 4.91
N LEU A 147 -16.44 -27.94 4.81
CA LEU A 147 -15.40 -27.19 4.10
C LEU A 147 -14.02 -27.35 4.76
N GLN A 148 -13.96 -27.35 6.10
CA GLN A 148 -12.72 -27.56 6.84
C GLN A 148 -12.20 -29.00 6.68
N LEU A 149 -13.07 -30.00 6.90
CA LEU A 149 -12.67 -31.41 6.94
C LEU A 149 -12.32 -31.97 5.55
N TYR A 150 -13.13 -31.65 4.53
CA TYR A 150 -12.98 -32.26 3.20
C TYR A 150 -12.16 -31.42 2.24
N TYR A 151 -12.15 -30.09 2.41
CA TYR A 151 -11.51 -29.18 1.48
C TYR A 151 -10.39 -28.36 2.13
N GLY A 152 -10.12 -28.56 3.42
CA GLY A 152 -9.00 -27.93 4.12
C GLY A 152 -9.16 -26.44 4.34
N TRP A 153 -10.36 -25.87 4.19
CA TRP A 153 -10.59 -24.44 4.40
C TRP A 153 -10.17 -24.02 5.81
N SER A 154 -9.59 -22.83 5.95
CA SER A 154 -9.39 -22.21 7.28
C SER A 154 -10.73 -22.02 7.99
N PRO A 155 -10.79 -22.10 9.34
CA PRO A 155 -12.01 -21.89 10.11
C PRO A 155 -12.76 -20.61 9.74
N GLU A 156 -12.05 -19.49 9.59
CA GLU A 156 -12.60 -18.18 9.29
C GLU A 156 -13.26 -18.11 7.90
N ARG A 157 -12.69 -18.80 6.92
CA ARG A 157 -13.26 -18.88 5.56
C ARG A 157 -14.47 -19.81 5.53
N GLY A 158 -14.41 -20.93 6.25
CA GLY A 158 -15.53 -21.87 6.37
C GLY A 158 -16.75 -21.23 7.02
N LEU A 159 -16.55 -20.50 8.12
CA LEU A 159 -17.61 -19.76 8.81
C LEU A 159 -18.20 -18.66 7.94
N ARG A 160 -17.37 -17.84 7.28
CA ARG A 160 -17.87 -16.79 6.37
C ARG A 160 -18.71 -17.34 5.22
N ALA A 161 -18.30 -18.45 4.61
CA ALA A 161 -19.10 -19.08 3.56
C ALA A 161 -20.43 -19.63 4.09
N ASN A 162 -20.39 -20.26 5.27
CA ASN A 162 -21.60 -20.72 5.94
C ASN A 162 -22.59 -19.58 6.20
N ASP A 163 -22.12 -18.48 6.78
CA ASP A 163 -22.97 -17.33 7.09
C ASP A 163 -23.55 -16.69 5.82
N SER A 164 -22.75 -16.62 4.75
CA SER A 164 -23.20 -16.15 3.43
C SER A 164 -24.31 -17.02 2.84
N VAL A 165 -24.19 -18.34 2.97
CA VAL A 165 -25.23 -19.29 2.51
C VAL A 165 -26.50 -19.17 3.34
N ARG A 166 -26.38 -19.11 4.67
CA ARG A 166 -27.54 -18.96 5.56
C ARG A 166 -28.28 -17.65 5.30
N ALA A 167 -27.55 -16.56 5.07
CA ALA A 167 -28.12 -15.27 4.70
C ALA A 167 -28.83 -15.31 3.34
N ALA A 168 -28.35 -16.12 2.39
CA ALA A 168 -29.00 -16.29 1.08
C ALA A 168 -30.27 -17.17 1.15
N GLN A 169 -30.33 -18.13 2.07
CA GLN A 169 -31.49 -19.02 2.27
C GLN A 169 -32.61 -18.40 3.12
N GLY A 170 -32.27 -17.43 3.97
CA GLY A 170 -33.23 -16.66 4.76
C GLY A 170 -33.86 -15.48 4.01
N ARG A 171 -33.53 -15.29 2.73
CA ARG A 171 -34.18 -14.38 1.79
C ARG A 171 -35.16 -15.16 0.92
#